data_AF-A0A0U5GN17-F1
#
_entry.id   AF-A0A0U5GN17-F1
#
_cell.length_a   1.000
_cell.length_b   1.000
_cell.length_c   1.000
_cell.angle_alpha   90.00
_cell.angle_beta   90.00
_cell.angle_gamma   90.00
#
_symmetry.space_group_name_H-M   'P 1'
#
loop_
_entity.id
_entity.type
_entity.pdbx_description
1 polymer ?
#
loop_
_entity_poly.entity_id
_entity_poly.type
_entity_poly.pdbx_seq_one_letter_code
_entity_poly.pdbx_strand_id
1 'polypeptide(L)'
;MYRSLDETRPVNDNCGWEHVSTDLTTFHDYSDSAELAKMCSRMENGILARKLHGELFVEPIREGTNIIIDPGARHTSGAPVICSEFGGVNIAPAKDEQGSGKDWGYTTAADPNDLLARLEKLVMAVVKGGHTCGFVYTQLTDIEQEVNGLYSYDRREKVPADRVKVIMEAAKDYYYKEVLEEKHFIRKVLRRAAQKLFQ
;
A
#
# COMPACT_ATOMS: atom_id res chain seq x y z
N MET A 1 -15.58 -7.83 -19.93
CA MET A 1 -14.72 -8.58 -20.86
C MET A 1 -13.83 -9.61 -20.17
N TYR A 2 -13.17 -9.29 -19.05
CA TYR A 2 -12.41 -10.30 -18.30
C TYR A 2 -13.31 -11.35 -17.60
N ARG A 3 -14.32 -10.90 -16.84
CA ARG A 3 -15.21 -11.80 -16.10
C ARG A 3 -15.98 -12.80 -16.97
N SER A 4 -16.23 -12.47 -18.24
CA SER A 4 -16.86 -13.39 -19.19
C SER A 4 -15.96 -14.57 -19.59
N LEU A 5 -14.66 -14.49 -19.30
CA LEU A 5 -13.69 -15.56 -19.54
C LEU A 5 -13.37 -16.35 -18.26
N ASP A 6 -13.30 -15.66 -17.11
CA ASP A 6 -13.02 -16.27 -15.81
C ASP A 6 -13.66 -15.43 -14.69
N GLU A 7 -14.66 -16.01 -14.00
CA GLU A 7 -15.35 -15.36 -12.87
C GLU A 7 -14.65 -15.61 -11.52
N THR A 8 -13.63 -16.47 -11.47
CA THR A 8 -12.99 -16.89 -10.22
C THR A 8 -11.84 -16.00 -9.78
N ARG A 9 -11.30 -15.18 -10.69
CA ARG A 9 -10.13 -14.34 -10.44
C ARG A 9 -10.52 -12.90 -10.10
N PRO A 10 -9.97 -12.31 -9.03
CA PRO A 10 -10.23 -10.92 -8.70
C PRO A 10 -9.61 -10.00 -9.75
N VAL A 11 -10.33 -8.93 -10.09
CA VAL A 11 -9.90 -7.89 -11.00
C VAL A 11 -9.26 -6.76 -10.20
N ASN A 12 -8.03 -6.39 -10.59
CA ASN A 12 -7.45 -5.09 -10.29
C ASN A 12 -7.32 -4.33 -11.61
N ASP A 13 -8.16 -3.33 -11.85
CA ASP A 13 -8.23 -2.63 -13.14
C ASP A 13 -7.12 -1.60 -13.33
N ASN A 14 -6.66 -1.00 -12.24
CA ASN A 14 -5.55 -0.08 -12.18
C ASN A 14 -4.70 -0.36 -10.93
N CYS A 15 -3.45 0.10 -10.91
CA CYS A 15 -2.56 -0.04 -9.77
C CYS A 15 -2.31 1.34 -9.17
N GLY A 16 -2.95 1.60 -8.02
CA GLY A 16 -2.64 2.78 -7.21
C GLY A 16 -3.45 4.04 -7.47
N TRP A 17 -4.17 4.15 -8.58
CA TRP A 17 -4.85 5.38 -9.03
C TRP A 17 -6.21 5.08 -9.70
N GLU A 18 -7.12 6.07 -9.73
CA GLU A 18 -8.34 6.14 -10.56
C GLU A 18 -8.97 4.80 -10.98
N HIS A 19 -9.45 4.03 -10.01
CA HIS A 19 -10.21 2.82 -10.24
C HIS A 19 -11.59 3.12 -10.87
N VAL A 20 -12.05 2.25 -11.78
CA VAL A 20 -13.35 2.34 -12.49
C VAL A 20 -14.24 1.15 -12.13
N SER A 21 -13.72 -0.07 -12.29
CA SER A 21 -14.44 -1.31 -12.03
C SER A 21 -13.47 -2.40 -11.58
N THR A 22 -13.36 -2.56 -10.25
CA THR A 22 -12.36 -3.40 -9.60
C THR A 22 -12.96 -4.21 -8.45
N ASP A 23 -12.36 -5.36 -8.15
CA ASP A 23 -12.64 -6.13 -6.93
C ASP A 23 -11.80 -5.66 -5.74
N LEU A 24 -10.69 -4.96 -6.01
CA LEU A 24 -9.68 -4.58 -5.04
C LEU A 24 -9.54 -3.05 -4.99
N THR A 25 -9.38 -2.49 -3.80
CA THR A 25 -8.93 -1.10 -3.67
C THR A 25 -7.42 -1.10 -3.51
N THR A 26 -6.69 -0.56 -4.48
CA THR A 26 -5.24 -0.50 -4.45
C THR A 26 -4.75 0.94 -4.48
N PHE A 27 -3.77 1.30 -3.65
CA PHE A 27 -3.26 2.67 -3.56
C PHE A 27 -1.73 2.67 -3.49
N HIS A 28 -1.11 3.74 -4.01
CA HIS A 28 0.32 3.99 -3.89
C HIS A 28 0.58 5.12 -2.89
N ASP A 29 1.66 5.01 -2.13
CA ASP A 29 2.05 6.06 -1.21
C ASP A 29 3.57 6.00 -0.92
N TYR A 30 4.29 7.02 -1.40
CA TYR A 30 5.75 7.15 -1.25
C TYR A 30 6.13 8.20 -0.18
N SER A 31 5.19 8.59 0.67
CA SER A 31 5.48 9.45 1.83
C SER A 31 6.37 8.74 2.86
N ASP A 32 6.98 9.52 3.75
CA ASP A 32 7.73 8.96 4.86
C ASP A 32 6.85 8.13 5.81
N SER A 33 7.47 7.33 6.68
CA SER A 33 6.74 6.41 7.56
C SER A 33 5.74 7.07 8.51
N ALA A 34 5.95 8.33 8.92
CA ALA A 34 5.05 9.01 9.85
C ALA A 34 3.78 9.49 9.13
N GLU A 35 3.94 10.08 7.95
CA GLU A 35 2.81 10.46 7.11
C GLU A 35 2.07 9.22 6.60
N LEU A 36 2.79 8.19 6.14
CA LEU A 36 2.22 6.92 5.69
C LEU A 36 1.39 6.25 6.79
N ALA A 37 1.86 6.27 8.04
CA ALA A 37 1.13 5.71 9.18
C ALA A 37 -0.17 6.49 9.46
N LYS A 38 -0.11 7.83 9.41
CA LYS A 38 -1.29 8.68 9.56
C LYS A 38 -2.30 8.38 8.45
N MET A 39 -1.82 8.27 7.23
CA MET A 39 -2.58 7.93 6.04
C MET A 39 -3.27 6.57 6.14
N CYS A 40 -2.52 5.52 6.48
CA CYS A 40 -3.03 4.16 6.57
C CYS A 40 -3.93 3.92 7.79
N SER A 41 -3.91 4.82 8.80
CA SER A 41 -4.75 4.72 9.99
C SER A 41 -6.24 5.01 9.77
N ARG A 42 -6.63 5.45 8.56
CA ARG A 42 -8.00 5.83 8.23
C ARG A 42 -8.34 5.43 6.80
N MET A 43 -9.59 5.04 6.56
CA MET A 43 -10.13 4.89 5.19
C MET A 43 -10.46 6.25 4.58
N GLU A 44 -11.47 6.92 5.15
CA GLU A 44 -11.91 8.25 4.71
C GLU A 44 -10.92 9.33 5.15
N ASN A 45 -10.61 10.27 4.25
CA ASN A 45 -9.55 11.28 4.45
C ASN A 45 -8.17 10.68 4.78
N GLY A 46 -8.02 9.37 4.56
CA GLY A 46 -6.81 8.59 4.62
C GLY A 46 -6.71 7.84 3.30
N ILE A 47 -6.66 6.51 3.32
CA ILE A 47 -6.38 5.66 2.14
C ILE A 47 -7.16 6.09 0.89
N LEU A 48 -8.44 6.45 1.03
CA LEU A 48 -9.34 6.84 -0.07
C LEU A 48 -9.20 8.31 -0.50
N ALA A 49 -8.42 9.12 0.21
CA ALA A 49 -8.23 10.52 -0.12
C ALA A 49 -7.46 10.68 -1.43
N ARG A 50 -7.72 11.82 -2.10
CA ARG A 50 -6.91 12.31 -3.21
C ARG A 50 -5.43 12.25 -2.87
N LYS A 51 -4.62 11.80 -3.81
CA LYS A 51 -3.16 11.80 -3.69
C LYS A 51 -2.52 12.65 -4.79
N LEU A 52 -1.20 12.54 -4.93
CA LEU A 52 -0.39 13.36 -5.83
C LEU A 52 -0.87 13.33 -7.29
N HIS A 53 -1.32 12.17 -7.78
CA HIS A 53 -1.66 11.97 -9.21
C HIS A 53 -3.15 11.98 -9.51
N GLY A 54 -4.02 12.18 -8.52
CA GLY A 54 -5.47 12.23 -8.75
C GLY A 54 -6.27 11.59 -7.62
N GLU A 55 -7.53 11.30 -7.94
CA GLU A 55 -8.45 10.58 -7.07
C GLU A 55 -8.16 9.07 -7.11
N LEU A 56 -8.55 8.35 -6.07
CA LEU A 56 -8.38 6.90 -6.03
C LEU A 56 -9.44 6.17 -6.90
N PHE A 57 -10.58 6.81 -7.12
CA PHE A 57 -11.68 6.32 -7.94
C PHE A 57 -12.11 7.43 -8.90
N VAL A 58 -12.57 7.05 -10.09
CA VAL A 58 -13.10 8.04 -11.03
C VAL A 58 -14.33 8.74 -10.47
N GLU A 59 -14.34 10.07 -10.53
CA GLU A 59 -15.42 10.89 -10.04
C GLU A 59 -16.68 10.80 -10.92
N PRO A 60 -17.87 11.15 -10.38
CA PRO A 60 -19.09 11.19 -11.16
C PRO A 60 -19.03 12.21 -12.31
N ILE A 61 -19.52 11.82 -13.49
CA ILE A 61 -19.73 12.73 -14.63
C ILE A 61 -21.09 13.40 -14.48
N ARG A 62 -21.12 14.74 -14.62
CA ARG A 62 -22.32 15.55 -14.44
C ARG A 62 -22.67 16.37 -15.68
N GLU A 63 -23.96 16.53 -15.91
CA GLU A 63 -24.52 17.56 -16.80
C GLU A 63 -25.12 18.69 -15.94
N GLY A 64 -24.53 19.89 -16.04
CA GLY A 64 -24.85 20.97 -15.12
C GLY A 64 -24.52 20.61 -13.67
N THR A 65 -25.25 21.19 -12.71
CA THR A 65 -24.94 21.03 -11.27
C THR A 65 -25.57 19.78 -10.65
N ASN A 66 -26.75 19.36 -11.14
CA ASN A 66 -27.61 18.42 -10.41
C ASN A 66 -27.87 17.09 -11.12
N ILE A 67 -27.47 16.94 -12.40
CA ILE A 67 -27.72 15.71 -13.15
C ILE A 67 -26.41 14.91 -13.19
N ILE A 68 -26.43 13.73 -12.59
CA ILE A 68 -25.33 12.77 -12.67
C ILE A 68 -25.62 11.87 -13.88
N ILE A 69 -24.75 11.91 -14.89
CA ILE A 69 -24.82 11.04 -16.07
C ILE A 69 -24.13 9.71 -15.79
N ASP A 70 -23.00 9.76 -15.08
CA ASP A 70 -22.26 8.59 -14.63
C ASP A 70 -21.96 8.76 -13.14
N PRO A 71 -22.31 7.80 -12.26
CA PRO A 71 -22.07 7.90 -10.84
C PRO A 71 -20.60 7.79 -10.43
N GLY A 72 -19.69 7.49 -11.36
CA GLY A 72 -18.29 7.22 -11.08
C GLY A 72 -18.10 5.91 -10.32
N ALA A 73 -16.90 5.75 -9.75
CA ALA A 73 -16.54 4.60 -8.96
C ALA A 73 -16.32 4.97 -7.49
N ARG A 74 -16.32 3.97 -6.61
CA ARG A 74 -16.01 4.15 -5.19
C ARG A 74 -15.56 2.84 -4.57
N HIS A 75 -14.91 2.94 -3.41
CA HIS A 75 -14.63 1.77 -2.58
C HIS A 75 -15.93 1.03 -2.23
N THR A 76 -15.90 -0.29 -2.39
CA THR A 76 -16.99 -1.17 -1.96
C THR A 76 -16.70 -1.70 -0.56
N SER A 77 -17.61 -1.47 0.38
CA SER A 77 -17.44 -1.93 1.76
C SER A 77 -17.17 -3.43 1.82
N GLY A 78 -16.05 -3.80 2.46
CA GLY A 78 -15.61 -5.19 2.58
C GLY A 78 -14.70 -5.67 1.46
N ALA A 79 -14.49 -4.88 0.40
CA ALA A 79 -13.47 -5.16 -0.60
C ALA A 79 -12.07 -5.14 0.03
N PRO A 80 -11.14 -6.01 -0.42
CA PRO A 80 -9.74 -5.97 0.00
C PRO A 80 -9.10 -4.62 -0.31
N VAL A 81 -8.27 -4.13 0.61
CA VAL A 81 -7.49 -2.91 0.44
C VAL A 81 -6.02 -3.27 0.47
N ILE A 82 -5.27 -2.91 -0.57
CA ILE A 82 -3.86 -3.28 -0.74
C ILE A 82 -3.04 -2.02 -1.01
N CYS A 83 -1.95 -1.83 -0.27
CA CYS A 83 -0.96 -0.82 -0.63
C CYS A 83 -0.08 -1.40 -1.74
N SER A 84 -0.44 -1.15 -2.99
CA SER A 84 0.18 -1.83 -4.14
C SER A 84 1.55 -1.30 -4.52
N GLU A 85 1.94 -0.12 -4.00
CA GLU A 85 3.32 0.36 -4.02
C GLU A 85 3.56 1.32 -2.84
N PHE A 86 4.71 1.14 -2.19
CA PHE A 86 5.28 2.08 -1.22
C PHE A 86 6.77 1.77 -1.08
N GLY A 87 7.53 2.69 -0.48
CA GLY A 87 8.97 2.52 -0.34
C GLY A 87 9.69 3.78 -0.80
N GLY A 88 10.49 3.66 -1.86
CA GLY A 88 11.18 4.83 -2.40
C GLY A 88 12.41 5.27 -1.60
N VAL A 89 12.95 4.41 -0.73
CA VAL A 89 14.13 4.73 0.07
C VAL A 89 15.39 4.35 -0.68
N ASN A 90 16.19 5.32 -1.14
CA ASN A 90 17.53 5.04 -1.68
C ASN A 90 18.58 4.94 -0.56
N ILE A 91 19.71 4.31 -0.85
CA ILE A 91 20.92 4.38 0.01
C ILE A 91 21.89 5.32 -0.69
N ALA A 92 22.52 6.24 0.05
CA ALA A 92 23.61 7.04 -0.50
C ALA A 92 24.77 6.12 -0.95
N PRO A 93 25.34 6.28 -2.16
CA PRO A 93 26.43 5.44 -2.61
C PRO A 93 27.60 5.49 -1.62
N ALA A 94 28.29 4.36 -1.46
CA ALA A 94 29.55 4.33 -0.72
C ALA A 94 30.50 5.36 -1.35
N LYS A 95 31.36 5.99 -0.53
CA LYS A 95 32.26 7.07 -0.98
C LYS A 95 33.13 6.71 -2.19
N ASP A 96 33.29 5.42 -2.48
CA ASP A 96 34.15 4.89 -3.54
C ASP A 96 33.41 4.58 -4.86
N GLU A 97 32.07 4.70 -4.88
CA GLU A 97 31.21 4.39 -6.03
C GLU A 97 30.50 5.65 -6.59
N GLN A 98 31.24 6.74 -6.81
CA GLN A 98 30.71 7.87 -7.61
C GLN A 98 30.66 7.48 -9.10
N GLY A 99 29.63 6.71 -9.46
CA GLY A 99 29.19 6.47 -10.84
C GLY A 99 28.27 7.59 -11.34
N SER A 100 28.27 7.81 -12.66
CA SER A 100 27.69 8.97 -13.35
C SER A 100 26.15 9.03 -13.33
N GLY A 101 25.58 9.92 -12.52
CA GLY A 101 24.15 10.24 -12.55
C GLY A 101 23.72 10.91 -11.24
N LYS A 102 22.66 11.74 -11.27
CA LYS A 102 22.02 12.17 -10.02
C LYS A 102 21.19 11.01 -9.50
N ASP A 103 21.66 10.34 -8.45
CA ASP A 103 20.91 9.30 -7.76
C ASP A 103 19.56 9.83 -7.27
N TRP A 104 18.45 9.18 -7.63
CA TRP A 104 17.11 9.59 -7.25
C TRP A 104 16.44 8.57 -6.32
N GLY A 105 15.75 9.08 -5.30
CA GLY A 105 14.94 8.34 -4.33
C GLY A 105 14.10 9.33 -3.51
N TYR A 106 12.97 8.88 -2.99
CA TYR A 106 12.02 9.71 -2.23
C TYR A 106 12.56 10.07 -0.85
N THR A 107 13.33 9.16 -0.23
CA THR A 107 14.11 9.44 0.99
C THR A 107 15.46 8.72 0.93
N THR A 108 16.49 9.25 1.62
CA THR A 108 17.85 8.69 1.59
C THR A 108 18.27 8.10 2.93
N ALA A 109 18.62 6.82 2.91
CA ALA A 109 19.24 6.09 4.00
C ALA A 109 20.74 6.35 4.04
N ALA A 110 21.30 6.47 5.25
CA ALA A 110 22.71 6.72 5.45
C ALA A 110 23.60 5.49 5.19
N ASP A 111 23.07 4.30 5.48
CA ASP A 111 23.76 3.02 5.35
C ASP A 111 22.73 1.85 5.27
N PRO A 112 23.17 0.60 5.03
CA PRO A 112 22.27 -0.56 4.98
C PRO A 112 21.43 -0.80 6.23
N ASN A 113 21.93 -0.48 7.43
CA ASN A 113 21.15 -0.63 8.67
C ASN A 113 20.06 0.44 8.78
N ASP A 114 20.34 1.68 8.36
CA ASP A 114 19.32 2.73 8.25
C ASP A 114 18.26 2.36 7.21
N LEU A 115 18.64 1.75 6.08
CA LEU A 115 17.66 1.24 5.10
C LEU A 115 16.75 0.19 5.73
N LEU A 116 17.30 -0.79 6.46
CA LEU A 116 16.48 -1.80 7.16
C LEU A 116 15.53 -1.17 8.18
N ALA A 117 16.00 -0.20 8.96
CA ALA A 117 15.16 0.49 9.95
C ALA A 117 14.03 1.29 9.30
N ARG A 118 14.29 1.92 8.14
CA ARG A 118 13.28 2.65 7.37
C ARG A 118 12.27 1.71 6.72
N LEU A 119 12.75 0.61 6.14
CA LEU A 119 11.91 -0.46 5.61
C LEU A 119 10.94 -0.97 6.67
N GLU A 120 11.43 -1.29 7.87
CA GLU A 120 10.59 -1.75 8.97
C GLU A 120 9.51 -0.72 9.33
N LYS A 121 9.89 0.56 9.48
CA LYS A 121 8.93 1.63 9.80
C LYS A 121 7.86 1.78 8.72
N LEU A 122 8.23 1.73 7.44
CA LEU A 122 7.31 1.84 6.31
C LEU A 122 6.36 0.64 6.25
N VAL A 123 6.89 -0.58 6.33
CA VAL A 123 6.10 -1.82 6.33
C VAL A 123 5.09 -1.80 7.49
N MET A 124 5.54 -1.46 8.70
CA MET A 124 4.65 -1.41 9.87
C MET A 124 3.65 -0.24 9.79
N ALA A 125 3.99 0.88 9.15
CA ALA A 125 3.06 1.98 8.93
C ALA A 125 1.84 1.54 8.09
N VAL A 126 2.06 0.75 7.05
CA VAL A 126 0.99 0.21 6.19
C VAL A 126 0.09 -0.78 6.96
N VAL A 127 0.70 -1.68 7.72
CA VAL A 127 -0.05 -2.78 8.38
C VAL A 127 -0.76 -2.32 9.65
N LYS A 128 -0.12 -1.50 10.49
CA LYS A 128 -0.68 -1.06 11.79
C LYS A 128 -1.92 -0.19 11.65
N GLY A 129 -2.15 0.41 10.49
CA GLY A 129 -3.38 1.13 10.20
C GLY A 129 -4.62 0.25 10.22
N GLY A 130 -4.48 -1.08 10.11
CA GLY A 130 -5.59 -2.04 10.26
C GLY A 130 -6.58 -2.05 9.10
N HIS A 131 -6.39 -1.23 8.08
CA HIS A 131 -7.28 -1.15 6.92
C HIS A 131 -6.78 -1.96 5.71
N THR A 132 -5.48 -2.19 5.60
CA THR A 132 -4.86 -2.97 4.51
C THR A 132 -4.84 -4.46 4.83
N CYS A 133 -4.92 -5.31 3.81
CA CYS A 133 -4.76 -6.76 3.92
C CYS A 133 -3.58 -7.31 3.12
N GLY A 134 -2.82 -6.42 2.49
CA GLY A 134 -1.64 -6.76 1.72
C GLY A 134 -0.89 -5.49 1.34
N PHE A 135 0.36 -5.68 0.94
CA PHE A 135 1.20 -4.60 0.45
C PHE A 135 2.25 -5.13 -0.52
N VAL A 136 2.83 -4.23 -1.31
CA VAL A 136 3.98 -4.50 -2.18
C VAL A 136 5.01 -3.40 -1.94
N TYR A 137 6.18 -3.78 -1.44
CA TYR A 137 7.30 -2.86 -1.32
C TYR A 137 7.98 -2.71 -2.67
N THR A 138 8.11 -1.46 -3.12
CA THR A 138 8.75 -1.11 -4.39
C THR A 138 10.15 -0.53 -4.07
N GLN A 139 11.26 -1.15 -4.48
CA GLN A 139 11.38 -2.29 -5.41
C GLN A 139 12.41 -3.34 -4.99
N LEU A 140 12.44 -4.45 -5.73
CA LEU A 140 13.37 -5.56 -5.49
C LEU A 140 14.81 -5.18 -5.86
N THR A 141 15.03 -4.63 -7.06
CA THR A 141 16.36 -4.25 -7.59
C THR A 141 16.35 -2.80 -8.05
N ASP A 142 17.48 -2.12 -7.93
CA ASP A 142 17.65 -0.80 -8.57
C ASP A 142 17.42 -0.89 -10.09
N ILE A 143 16.80 0.13 -10.67
CA ILE A 143 16.59 0.26 -12.12
C ILE A 143 17.08 1.63 -12.59
N GLU A 144 17.99 1.66 -13.57
CA GLU A 144 18.53 2.91 -14.15
C GLU A 144 18.84 4.00 -13.11
N GLN A 145 18.03 5.07 -13.04
CA GLN A 145 18.20 6.21 -12.14
C GLN A 145 17.52 6.01 -10.77
N GLU A 146 16.65 5.01 -10.65
CA GLU A 146 15.89 4.69 -9.45
C GLU A 146 16.63 3.64 -8.61
N VAL A 147 17.30 4.12 -7.56
CA VAL A 147 18.25 3.33 -6.74
C VAL A 147 17.70 2.99 -5.35
N ASN A 148 16.40 2.71 -5.27
CA ASN A 148 15.64 2.39 -4.06
C ASN A 148 15.37 0.87 -3.88
N GLY A 149 16.03 0.02 -4.67
CA GLY A 149 15.95 -1.43 -4.58
C GLY A 149 16.60 -1.99 -3.32
N LEU A 150 16.09 -3.14 -2.86
CA LEU A 150 16.74 -3.96 -1.83
C LEU A 150 18.02 -4.64 -2.33
N TYR A 151 18.13 -4.77 -3.65
CA TYR A 151 19.29 -5.25 -4.38
C TYR A 151 19.79 -4.16 -5.34
N SER A 152 21.07 -4.17 -5.65
CA SER A 152 21.65 -3.30 -6.67
C SER A 152 21.17 -3.66 -8.08
N TYR A 153 21.53 -2.83 -9.05
CA TYR A 153 21.25 -3.05 -10.47
C TYR A 153 21.75 -4.43 -10.96
N ASP A 154 22.94 -4.84 -10.50
CA ASP A 154 23.54 -6.14 -10.79
C ASP A 154 23.03 -7.28 -9.89
N ARG A 155 21.91 -7.07 -9.19
CA ARG A 155 21.27 -8.04 -8.28
C ARG A 155 22.16 -8.49 -7.12
N ARG A 156 23.02 -7.60 -6.61
CA ARG A 156 23.76 -7.83 -5.35
C ARG A 156 22.95 -7.32 -4.18
N GLU A 157 22.96 -8.03 -3.07
CA GLU A 157 22.27 -7.60 -1.85
C GLU A 157 22.78 -6.24 -1.37
N LYS A 158 21.90 -5.24 -1.21
CA LYS A 158 22.21 -3.99 -0.50
C LYS A 158 21.96 -4.12 0.99
N VAL A 159 21.04 -5.01 1.36
CA VAL A 159 20.73 -5.43 2.72
C VAL A 159 20.58 -6.95 2.76
N PRO A 160 20.93 -7.62 3.87
CA PRO A 160 20.76 -9.07 3.98
C PRO A 160 19.30 -9.52 3.83
N ALA A 161 19.03 -10.50 2.97
CA ALA A 161 17.67 -10.96 2.69
C ALA A 161 16.97 -11.61 3.90
N ASP A 162 17.73 -12.24 4.79
CA ASP A 162 17.23 -12.81 6.05
C ASP A 162 16.68 -11.71 6.98
N ARG A 163 17.33 -10.54 7.02
CA ARG A 163 16.87 -9.38 7.79
C ARG A 163 15.60 -8.78 7.22
N VAL A 164 15.48 -8.70 5.89
CA VAL A 164 14.23 -8.29 5.22
C VAL A 164 13.11 -9.27 5.54
N LYS A 165 13.38 -10.58 5.48
CA LYS A 165 12.41 -11.62 5.82
C LYS A 165 11.85 -11.45 7.23
N VAL A 166 12.69 -11.17 8.22
CA VAL A 166 12.24 -10.93 9.60
C VAL A 166 11.22 -9.78 9.67
N ILE A 167 11.45 -8.68 8.95
CA ILE A 167 10.52 -7.54 8.88
C ILE A 167 9.18 -7.97 8.27
N MET A 168 9.22 -8.70 7.14
CA MET A 168 8.01 -9.16 6.46
C MET A 168 7.22 -10.17 7.31
N GLU A 169 7.91 -11.04 8.05
CA GLU A 169 7.28 -11.97 8.99
C GLU A 169 6.65 -11.25 10.18
N ALA A 170 7.31 -10.23 10.74
CA ALA A 170 6.74 -9.41 11.81
C ALA A 170 5.45 -8.69 11.36
N ALA A 171 5.44 -8.17 10.13
CA ALA A 171 4.28 -7.52 9.52
C ALA A 171 3.11 -8.51 9.33
N LYS A 172 3.40 -9.69 8.79
CA LYS A 172 2.44 -10.79 8.64
C LYS A 172 1.86 -11.20 9.99
N ASP A 173 2.72 -11.42 10.98
CA ASP A 173 2.30 -11.84 12.32
C ASP A 173 1.43 -10.79 13.01
N TYR A 174 1.78 -9.51 12.88
CA TYR A 174 0.96 -8.41 13.38
C TYR A 174 -0.42 -8.37 12.70
N TYR A 175 -0.47 -8.53 11.37
CA TYR A 175 -1.74 -8.56 10.65
C TYR A 175 -2.68 -9.66 11.17
N TYR A 176 -2.18 -10.89 11.32
CA TYR A 176 -3.03 -12.00 11.76
C TYR A 176 -3.46 -11.85 13.22
N LYS A 177 -2.56 -11.44 14.12
CA LYS A 177 -2.84 -11.32 15.56
C LYS A 177 -3.68 -10.11 15.91
N GLU A 178 -3.33 -8.93 15.37
CA GLU A 178 -3.93 -7.68 15.81
C GLU A 178 -5.06 -7.24 14.88
N VAL A 179 -4.86 -7.32 13.55
CA VAL A 179 -5.84 -6.79 12.60
C VAL A 179 -6.99 -7.77 12.35
N LEU A 180 -6.67 -9.04 12.10
CA LEU A 180 -7.68 -10.03 11.71
C LEU A 180 -8.49 -10.54 12.91
N GLU A 181 -7.84 -10.83 14.04
CA GLU A 181 -8.55 -11.28 15.25
C GLU A 181 -9.44 -10.18 15.84
N GLU A 182 -8.97 -8.93 15.89
CA GLU A 182 -9.79 -7.79 16.34
C GLU A 182 -11.04 -7.63 15.47
N LYS A 183 -10.88 -7.64 14.14
CA LYS A 183 -12.02 -7.59 13.20
C LYS A 183 -12.98 -8.76 13.39
N HIS A 184 -12.46 -9.96 13.64
CA HIS A 184 -13.29 -11.13 13.90
C HIS A 184 -14.08 -10.97 15.21
N PHE A 185 -13.42 -10.52 16.27
CA PHE A 185 -14.04 -10.27 17.57
C PHE A 185 -15.15 -9.23 17.48
N ILE A 186 -14.89 -8.07 16.87
CA ILE A 186 -15.88 -7.00 16.69
C ILE A 186 -17.09 -7.51 15.90
N ARG A 187 -16.86 -8.20 14.78
CA ARG A 187 -17.95 -8.79 13.97
C ARG A 187 -18.80 -9.76 14.78
N LYS A 188 -18.19 -10.58 15.64
CA LYS A 188 -18.89 -11.54 16.50
C LYS A 188 -19.73 -10.83 17.57
N VAL A 189 -19.21 -9.76 18.17
CA VAL A 189 -19.95 -8.95 19.16
C VAL A 189 -21.13 -8.25 18.51
N LEU A 190 -20.93 -7.58 17.36
CA LEU A 190 -21.99 -6.87 16.64
C LEU A 190 -23.12 -7.80 16.20
N ARG A 191 -22.79 -9.00 15.69
CA ARG A 191 -23.81 -10.02 15.34
C ARG A 191 -24.65 -10.44 16.54
N ARG A 192 -24.03 -10.67 17.70
CA ARG A 192 -24.73 -11.01 18.95
C ARG A 192 -25.61 -9.87 19.46
N ALA A 193 -25.16 -8.63 19.34
CA ALA A 193 -25.94 -7.46 19.72
C ALA A 193 -27.17 -7.27 18.80
N ALA A 194 -26.99 -7.40 17.49
CA ALA A 194 -28.08 -7.34 16.52
C ALA A 194 -29.14 -8.42 16.79
N GLN A 195 -28.73 -9.67 17.06
CA GLN A 195 -29.66 -10.76 17.39
C GLN A 195 -30.52 -10.50 18.64
N LYS A 196 -30.01 -9.75 19.62
CA LYS A 196 -30.75 -9.37 20.84
C LYS A 196 -31.71 -8.19 20.64
N LEU A 197 -31.51 -7.37 19.63
CA LEU A 197 -32.37 -6.22 19.32
C LEU A 197 -33.60 -6.59 18.49
N PHE A 198 -33.63 -7.80 17.91
CA PHE A 198 -34.73 -8.34 17.13
C PHE A 198 -35.46 -9.50 17.84
N GLN A 199 -35.31 -9.62 19.17
CA GLN A 199 -36.12 -10.45 20.07
C GLN A 199 -36.92 -9.54 21.00
#